data_AF-A0A3D3UD03-F1
#
_entry.id   AF-A0A3D3UD03-F1
#
_cell.length_a   1.000
_cell.length_b   1.000
_cell.length_c   1.000
_cell.angle_alpha   90.00
_cell.angle_beta   90.00
_cell.angle_gamma   90.00
#
_symmetry.space_group_name_H-M   'P 1'
#
loop_
_entity.id
_entity.type
_entity.pdbx_description
1 polymer ?
#
loop_
_entity_poly.entity_id
_entity_poly.type
_entity_poly.pdbx_seq_one_letter_code
_entity_poly.pdbx_strand_id
1 'polypeptide(L)'
;MHDFPFLAAISGTQNLPPPFDETQAGERYAEWMTRTRAHDDTAFATLNDNPTSNALLACLFGTTPFLTRLLLRHPEHYLQIAKDGPDKVMQQIATLLRNTPSPGIDADSLGKTLRDLRAQAALTIAIADISGHWTLQQVTRALSDFAQQILQCAIDGLLLIAGAAGEIELTDPKNPSDHCGYVLLGMG
;
A
#
# COMPACT_ATOMS: atom_id res chain seq x y z
N MET A 1 -22.83 -0.19 12.96
CA MET A 1 -21.81 0.79 13.36
C MET A 1 -20.49 0.16 12.98
N HIS A 2 -19.84 0.67 11.92
CA HIS A 2 -18.55 0.13 11.49
C HIS A 2 -17.50 0.50 12.54
N ASP A 3 -16.69 -0.47 12.95
CA ASP A 3 -15.61 -0.25 13.90
C ASP A 3 -14.29 -0.05 13.14
N PHE A 4 -13.50 0.92 13.59
CA PHE A 4 -12.19 1.25 13.01
C PHE A 4 -11.14 1.14 14.11
N PRO A 5 -10.71 -0.08 14.45
CA PRO A 5 -9.84 -0.33 15.60
C PRO A 5 -8.50 0.40 15.45
N PHE A 6 -8.00 0.56 14.22
CA PHE A 6 -6.80 1.35 13.96
C PHE A 6 -7.00 2.82 14.32
N LEU A 7 -8.11 3.44 13.86
CA LEU A 7 -8.42 4.83 14.18
C LEU A 7 -8.66 5.04 15.68
N ALA A 8 -9.26 4.05 16.36
CA ALA A 8 -9.42 4.08 17.81
C ALA A 8 -8.06 4.03 18.52
N ALA A 9 -7.13 3.18 18.07
CA ALA A 9 -5.79 3.05 18.65
C ALA A 9 -4.97 4.35 18.57
N ILE A 10 -5.11 5.11 17.48
CA ILE A 10 -4.38 6.39 17.27
C ILE A 10 -5.18 7.62 17.73
N SER A 11 -6.40 7.46 18.25
CA SER A 11 -7.22 8.59 18.72
C SER A 11 -6.67 9.26 20.00
N GLY A 12 -5.87 8.54 20.78
CA GLY A 12 -5.25 9.03 22.02
C GLY A 12 -3.83 9.58 21.84
N THR A 13 -3.21 9.40 20.67
CA THR A 13 -1.88 9.94 20.36
C THR A 13 -2.02 11.40 19.95
N GLN A 14 -1.79 12.30 20.91
CA GLN A 14 -2.02 13.76 20.87
C GLN A 14 -1.24 14.56 19.79
N ASN A 15 -0.69 13.95 18.74
CA ASN A 15 0.29 14.59 17.86
C ASN A 15 0.22 14.13 16.39
N LEU A 16 -0.98 14.01 15.81
CA LEU A 16 -1.06 14.08 14.35
C LEU A 16 -0.54 15.45 13.91
N PRO A 17 0.44 15.54 13.01
CA PRO A 17 0.96 16.82 12.58
C PRO A 17 -0.15 17.63 11.88
N PRO A 18 -0.18 18.96 12.06
CA PRO A 18 -1.10 19.79 11.30
C PRO A 18 -0.79 19.69 9.80
N PRO A 19 -1.77 19.92 8.92
CA PRO A 19 -1.51 20.00 7.48
C PRO A 19 -0.45 21.07 7.20
N PHE A 20 0.53 20.75 6.35
CA PHE A 20 1.53 21.73 5.95
C PHE A 20 0.93 22.86 5.08
N ASP A 21 -0.09 22.55 4.27
CA ASP A 21 -0.90 23.51 3.51
C ASP A 21 -2.39 23.29 3.77
N GLU A 22 -2.99 24.17 4.59
CA GLU A 22 -4.41 24.11 4.98
C GLU A 22 -5.38 24.34 3.81
N THR A 23 -5.00 25.19 2.84
CA THR A 23 -5.87 25.51 1.70
C THR A 23 -5.96 24.31 0.77
N GLN A 24 -4.81 23.72 0.44
CA GLN A 24 -4.74 22.50 -0.35
C GLN A 24 -5.46 21.34 0.35
N ALA A 25 -5.29 21.18 1.67
CA ALA A 25 -5.96 20.14 2.43
C ALA A 25 -7.50 20.25 2.30
N GLY A 26 -8.05 21.46 2.39
CA GLY A 26 -9.49 21.71 2.23
C GLY A 26 -10.03 21.31 0.85
N GLU A 27 -9.34 21.70 -0.24
CA GLU A 27 -9.73 21.35 -1.60
C GLU A 27 -9.73 19.84 -1.83
N ARG A 28 -8.69 19.15 -1.36
CA ARG A 28 -8.54 17.70 -1.51
C ARG A 28 -9.52 16.92 -0.65
N TYR A 29 -9.88 17.46 0.51
CA TYR A 29 -10.94 16.88 1.34
C TYR A 29 -12.30 16.96 0.64
N ALA A 30 -12.61 18.05 -0.05
CA ALA A 30 -13.84 18.15 -0.85
C ALA A 30 -13.86 17.14 -2.01
N GLU A 31 -12.72 16.93 -2.67
CA GLU A 31 -12.57 15.89 -3.70
C GLU A 31 -12.77 14.49 -3.12
N TRP A 32 -12.18 14.20 -1.95
CA TRP A 32 -12.35 12.95 -1.21
C TRP A 32 -13.81 12.66 -0.88
N MET A 33 -14.54 13.65 -0.36
CA MET A 33 -15.97 13.51 -0.04
C MET A 33 -16.81 13.21 -1.28
N THR A 34 -16.49 13.85 -2.42
CA THR A 34 -17.17 13.58 -3.69
C THR A 34 -16.94 12.15 -4.15
N ARG A 35 -15.68 11.68 -4.11
CA ARG A 35 -15.32 10.31 -4.53
C ARG A 35 -15.93 9.27 -3.61
N THR A 36 -15.79 9.42 -2.29
CA THR A 36 -16.28 8.41 -1.33
C THR A 36 -17.80 8.30 -1.29
N ARG A 37 -18.54 9.39 -1.55
CA ARG A 37 -20.01 9.35 -1.70
C ARG A 37 -20.49 8.59 -2.92
N ALA A 38 -19.67 8.43 -3.95
CA ALA A 38 -20.00 7.63 -5.12
C ALA A 38 -19.91 6.11 -4.85
N HIS A 39 -19.30 5.70 -3.72
CA HIS A 39 -19.29 4.30 -3.29
C HIS A 39 -20.57 3.94 -2.54
N ASP A 40 -21.10 2.75 -2.81
CA ASP A 40 -22.27 2.19 -2.14
C ASP A 40 -21.93 1.48 -0.80
N ASP A 41 -20.80 1.85 -0.18
CA ASP A 41 -20.37 1.30 1.11
C ASP A 41 -20.58 2.31 2.25
N THR A 42 -21.55 2.00 3.12
CA THR A 42 -21.87 2.78 4.33
C THR A 42 -20.67 2.98 5.28
N ALA A 43 -19.62 2.16 5.16
CA ALA A 43 -18.40 2.33 5.92
C ALA A 43 -17.67 3.63 5.58
N PHE A 44 -17.77 4.14 4.34
CA PHE A 44 -17.21 5.45 4.00
C PHE A 44 -17.92 6.59 4.73
N ALA A 45 -19.24 6.51 4.91
CA ALA A 45 -19.97 7.50 5.70
C ALA A 45 -19.47 7.50 7.17
N THR A 46 -19.33 6.32 7.78
CA THR A 46 -18.79 6.20 9.14
C THR A 46 -17.34 6.69 9.23
N LEU A 47 -16.53 6.43 8.19
CA LEU A 47 -15.13 6.86 8.12
C LEU A 47 -14.99 8.37 8.01
N ASN A 48 -15.85 9.02 7.22
CA ASN A 48 -15.87 10.47 7.02
C ASN A 48 -16.45 11.22 8.24
N ASP A 49 -17.26 10.56 9.06
CA ASP A 49 -17.77 11.13 10.32
C ASP A 49 -16.78 10.93 11.49
N ASN A 50 -15.72 10.14 11.31
CA ASN A 50 -14.74 9.86 12.36
C ASN A 50 -13.73 11.02 12.50
N PRO A 51 -13.63 11.68 13.67
CA PRO A 51 -12.72 12.82 13.86
C PRO A 51 -11.24 12.48 13.65
N THR A 52 -10.81 11.29 14.06
CA THR A 52 -9.43 10.82 13.89
C THR A 52 -9.10 10.59 12.42
N SER A 53 -10.03 9.99 11.66
CA SER A 53 -9.91 9.86 10.21
C SER A 53 -9.76 11.22 9.55
N ASN A 54 -10.59 12.19 9.94
CA ASN A 54 -10.58 13.53 9.34
C ASN A 54 -9.28 14.28 9.64
N ALA A 55 -8.76 14.16 10.86
CA ALA A 55 -7.46 14.72 11.22
C ALA A 55 -6.32 14.09 10.41
N LEU A 56 -6.34 12.76 10.25
CA LEU A 56 -5.34 12.03 9.46
C LEU A 56 -5.41 12.41 7.97
N LEU A 57 -6.61 12.48 7.40
CA LEU A 57 -6.84 12.91 6.02
C LEU A 57 -6.37 14.35 5.79
N ALA A 58 -6.66 15.27 6.72
CA ALA A 58 -6.18 16.64 6.64
C ALA A 58 -4.65 16.69 6.60
N CYS A 59 -3.98 15.96 7.50
CA CYS A 59 -2.52 15.84 7.49
C CYS A 59 -2.02 15.30 6.16
N LEU A 60 -2.53 14.16 5.69
CA LEU A 60 -2.08 13.51 4.46
C LEU A 60 -2.28 14.41 3.24
N PHE A 61 -3.41 15.09 3.14
CA PHE A 61 -3.70 16.03 2.05
C PHE A 61 -2.81 17.27 2.07
N GLY A 62 -2.39 17.71 3.26
CA GLY A 62 -1.45 18.81 3.41
C GLY A 62 0.02 18.44 3.22
N THR A 63 0.40 17.15 3.30
CA THR A 63 1.83 16.76 3.37
C THR A 63 2.48 16.64 1.99
N THR A 64 1.99 15.75 1.11
CA THR A 64 2.60 15.57 -0.22
C THR A 64 1.57 15.29 -1.32
N PRO A 65 1.78 15.83 -2.55
CA PRO A 65 0.92 15.53 -3.70
C PRO A 65 0.89 14.04 -4.07
N PHE A 66 1.93 13.28 -3.72
CA PHE A 66 2.01 11.85 -3.96
C PHE A 66 0.98 11.09 -3.11
N LEU A 67 0.96 11.29 -1.79
CA LEU A 67 0.02 10.60 -0.89
C LEU A 67 -1.43 10.99 -1.16
N THR A 68 -1.68 12.28 -1.42
CA THR A 68 -2.99 12.78 -1.87
C THR A 68 -3.50 12.02 -3.09
N ARG A 69 -2.64 11.84 -4.10
CA ARG A 69 -3.00 11.10 -5.31
C ARG A 69 -3.31 9.63 -5.01
N LEU A 70 -2.55 9.01 -4.11
CA LEU A 70 -2.79 7.62 -3.72
C LEU A 70 -4.13 7.45 -3.00
N LEU A 71 -4.44 8.31 -2.03
CA LEU A 71 -5.72 8.31 -1.32
C LEU A 71 -6.91 8.48 -2.28
N LEU A 72 -6.85 9.48 -3.16
CA LEU A 72 -7.95 9.76 -4.09
C LEU A 72 -8.12 8.69 -5.17
N ARG A 73 -7.04 7.99 -5.52
CA ARG A 73 -7.07 6.88 -6.49
C ARG A 73 -7.55 5.56 -5.86
N HIS A 74 -7.25 5.33 -4.58
CA HIS A 74 -7.53 4.09 -3.87
C HIS A 74 -8.23 4.34 -2.52
N PRO A 75 -9.43 4.96 -2.50
CA PRO A 75 -10.16 5.22 -1.27
C PRO A 75 -10.50 3.93 -0.49
N GLU A 76 -10.75 2.84 -1.19
CA GLU A 76 -10.99 1.51 -0.63
C GLU A 76 -9.80 1.00 0.20
N HIS A 77 -8.57 1.34 -0.21
CA HIS A 77 -7.37 0.92 0.50
C HIS A 77 -7.23 1.65 1.84
N TYR A 78 -7.57 2.94 1.87
CA TYR A 78 -7.60 3.70 3.13
C TYR A 78 -8.67 3.14 4.09
N LEU A 79 -9.85 2.82 3.57
CA LEU A 79 -10.90 2.17 4.36
C LEU A 79 -10.43 0.83 4.94
N GLN A 80 -9.68 0.04 4.16
CA GLN A 80 -9.09 -1.21 4.62
C GLN A 80 -8.05 -0.97 5.73
N ILE A 81 -7.17 0.03 5.61
CA ILE A 81 -6.22 0.39 6.68
C ILE A 81 -6.97 0.82 7.95
N ALA A 82 -8.06 1.58 7.83
CA ALA A 82 -8.87 1.99 8.98
C ALA A 82 -9.52 0.80 9.72
N LYS A 83 -9.90 -0.25 8.97
CA LYS A 83 -10.51 -1.48 9.51
C LYS A 83 -9.50 -2.46 10.08
N ASP A 84 -8.43 -2.75 9.33
CA ASP A 84 -7.50 -3.84 9.61
C ASP A 84 -6.19 -3.38 10.28
N GLY A 85 -5.83 -2.11 10.14
CA GLY A 85 -4.56 -1.56 10.58
C GLY A 85 -3.39 -1.86 9.63
N PRO A 86 -2.30 -1.10 9.73
CA PRO A 86 -1.19 -1.17 8.79
C PRO A 86 -0.44 -2.52 8.84
N ASP A 87 -0.32 -3.14 10.01
CA ASP A 87 0.36 -4.43 10.19
C ASP A 87 -0.31 -5.54 9.37
N LYS A 88 -1.63 -5.67 9.48
CA LYS A 88 -2.40 -6.69 8.77
C LYS A 88 -2.47 -6.39 7.27
N VAL A 89 -2.58 -5.12 6.89
CA VAL A 89 -2.55 -4.71 5.48
C VAL A 89 -1.22 -5.04 4.82
N MET A 90 -0.08 -4.80 5.49
CA MET A 90 1.23 -5.20 4.95
C MET A 90 1.37 -6.73 4.81
N GLN A 91 0.82 -7.51 5.75
CA GLN A 91 0.80 -8.98 5.62
C GLN A 91 -0.05 -9.45 4.43
N GLN A 92 -1.17 -8.78 4.17
CA GLN A 92 -2.01 -9.05 3.00
C GLN A 92 -1.25 -8.72 1.70
N ILE A 93 -0.58 -7.57 1.63
CA ILE A 93 0.26 -7.19 0.49
C ILE A 93 1.38 -8.21 0.26
N ALA A 94 2.09 -8.63 1.31
CA ALA A 94 3.13 -9.65 1.22
C ALA A 94 2.58 -10.99 0.69
N THR A 95 1.36 -11.35 1.06
CA THR A 95 0.69 -12.56 0.57
C THR A 95 0.29 -12.42 -0.90
N LEU A 96 -0.22 -11.26 -1.31
CA LEU A 96 -0.52 -10.96 -2.72
C LEU A 96 0.74 -11.02 -3.57
N LEU A 97 1.86 -10.43 -3.10
CA LEU A 97 3.15 -10.49 -3.80
C LEU A 97 3.63 -11.93 -3.99
N ARG A 98 3.56 -12.78 -2.95
CA ARG A 98 3.96 -14.20 -3.07
C ARG A 98 3.11 -14.98 -4.08
N ASN A 99 1.84 -14.63 -4.22
CA ASN A 99 0.89 -15.35 -5.08
C ASN A 99 0.76 -14.73 -6.48
N THR A 100 1.38 -13.58 -6.74
CA THR A 100 1.29 -12.88 -8.03
C THR A 100 2.06 -13.62 -9.14
N PRO A 101 3.28 -14.15 -8.92
CA PRO A 101 3.96 -14.97 -9.92
C PRO A 101 3.17 -16.26 -10.13
N SER A 102 2.63 -16.44 -11.34
CA SER A 102 1.85 -17.63 -11.69
C SER A 102 2.08 -18.00 -13.15
N PRO A 103 2.00 -19.31 -13.51
CA PRO A 103 2.12 -19.73 -14.91
C PRO A 103 1.15 -18.98 -15.83
N GLY A 104 1.65 -18.45 -16.94
CA GLY A 104 0.85 -17.71 -17.92
C GLY A 104 0.62 -16.23 -17.61
N ILE A 105 1.23 -15.67 -16.56
CA ILE A 105 1.25 -14.22 -16.34
C ILE A 105 1.97 -13.52 -17.49
N ASP A 106 1.44 -12.39 -17.95
CA ASP A 106 2.10 -11.52 -18.93
C ASP A 106 2.78 -10.32 -18.24
N ALA A 107 3.75 -9.73 -18.95
CA ALA A 107 4.57 -8.64 -18.42
C ALA A 107 3.76 -7.37 -18.06
N ASP A 108 2.71 -7.06 -18.83
CA ASP A 108 1.89 -5.87 -18.62
C ASP A 108 1.02 -6.03 -17.36
N SER A 109 0.38 -7.19 -17.21
CA SER A 109 -0.40 -7.55 -16.02
C SER A 109 0.47 -7.60 -14.77
N LEU A 110 1.65 -8.24 -14.84
CA LEU A 110 2.62 -8.25 -13.75
C LEU A 110 3.00 -6.81 -13.35
N GLY A 111 3.45 -6.02 -14.33
CA GLY A 111 3.88 -4.64 -14.08
C GLY A 111 2.75 -3.78 -13.49
N LYS A 112 1.50 -3.96 -13.93
CA LYS A 112 0.34 -3.25 -13.38
C LYS A 112 0.12 -3.61 -11.92
N THR A 113 0.05 -4.90 -11.60
CA THR A 113 -0.15 -5.41 -10.23
C THR A 113 0.94 -4.91 -9.29
N LEU A 114 2.22 -4.95 -9.72
CA LEU A 114 3.33 -4.47 -8.90
C LEU A 114 3.25 -2.96 -8.63
N ARG A 115 2.82 -2.14 -9.60
CA ARG A 115 2.62 -0.70 -9.41
C ARG A 115 1.50 -0.41 -8.42
N ASP A 116 0.39 -1.14 -8.50
CA ASP A 116 -0.75 -0.97 -7.59
C ASP A 116 -0.37 -1.42 -6.15
N LEU A 117 0.31 -2.57 -5.99
CA LEU A 117 0.80 -3.02 -4.68
C LEU A 117 1.84 -2.08 -4.07
N ARG A 118 2.72 -1.48 -4.90
CA ARG A 118 3.66 -0.44 -4.44
C ARG A 118 2.95 0.81 -3.95
N ALA A 119 1.92 1.26 -4.65
CA ALA A 119 1.09 2.38 -4.22
C ALA A 119 0.42 2.08 -2.86
N GLN A 120 -0.19 0.90 -2.73
CA GLN A 120 -0.83 0.46 -1.49
C GLN A 120 0.14 0.37 -0.31
N ALA A 121 1.32 -0.24 -0.50
CA ALA A 121 2.35 -0.33 0.53
C ALA A 121 2.86 1.06 0.94
N ALA A 122 3.14 1.93 -0.03
CA ALA A 122 3.60 3.28 0.26
C ALA A 122 2.59 4.08 1.10
N LEU A 123 1.30 3.99 0.76
CA LEU A 123 0.24 4.65 1.52
C LEU A 123 0.11 4.07 2.94
N THR A 124 0.17 2.73 3.08
CA THR A 124 0.07 2.04 4.37
C THR A 124 1.21 2.42 5.30
N ILE A 125 2.44 2.39 4.80
CA ILE A 125 3.65 2.74 5.55
C ILE A 125 3.60 4.21 5.96
N ALA A 126 3.21 5.11 5.07
CA ALA A 126 3.10 6.54 5.37
C ALA A 126 2.04 6.83 6.44
N ILE A 127 0.89 6.15 6.41
CA ILE A 127 -0.14 6.30 7.44
C ILE A 127 0.38 5.81 8.80
N ALA A 128 1.09 4.67 8.83
CA ALA A 128 1.63 4.14 10.07
C ALA A 128 2.72 5.06 10.68
N ASP A 129 3.53 5.70 9.83
CA ASP A 129 4.55 6.68 10.22
C ASP A 129 3.92 7.97 10.77
N ILE A 130 3.05 8.61 9.98
CA ILE A 130 2.41 9.89 10.32
C ILE A 130 1.52 9.78 11.57
N SER A 131 0.84 8.65 11.75
CA SER A 131 0.03 8.40 12.94
C SER A 131 0.85 8.09 14.20
N GLY A 132 2.16 7.88 14.06
CA GLY A 132 3.02 7.43 15.15
C GLY A 132 2.73 5.99 15.61
N HIS A 133 1.92 5.24 14.86
CA HIS A 133 1.60 3.83 15.14
C HIS A 133 2.84 2.94 15.00
N TRP A 134 3.72 3.27 14.05
CA TRP A 134 5.02 2.63 13.90
C TRP A 134 6.15 3.54 14.34
N THR A 135 7.13 2.95 15.00
CA THR A 135 8.44 3.56 15.21
C THR A 135 9.19 3.71 13.89
N LEU A 136 10.16 4.64 13.84
CA LEU A 136 11.04 4.80 12.67
C LEU A 136 11.74 3.48 12.28
N GLN A 137 12.12 2.64 13.25
CA GLN A 137 12.70 1.32 12.99
C GLN A 137 11.71 0.37 12.31
N GLN A 138 10.42 0.42 12.66
CA GLN A 138 9.39 -0.38 12.00
C GLN A 138 9.12 0.12 10.58
N VAL A 139 9.06 1.44 10.38
CA VAL A 139 8.88 2.05 9.06
C VAL A 139 10.02 1.66 8.11
N THR A 140 11.27 1.82 8.55
CA THR A 140 12.45 1.46 7.75
C THR A 140 12.50 -0.03 7.44
N ARG A 141 12.22 -0.90 8.42
CA ARG A 141 12.10 -2.35 8.18
C ARG A 141 11.01 -2.68 7.17
N ALA A 142 9.82 -2.09 7.30
CA ALA A 142 8.71 -2.34 6.39
C ALA A 142 9.05 -1.92 4.94
N LEU A 143 9.77 -0.81 4.75
CA LEU A 143 10.26 -0.38 3.43
C LEU A 143 11.24 -1.39 2.83
N SER A 144 12.23 -1.85 3.61
CA SER A 144 13.22 -2.83 3.16
C SER A 144 12.59 -4.19 2.86
N ASP A 145 11.74 -4.69 3.76
CA ASP A 145 11.04 -5.97 3.59
C ASP A 145 10.12 -5.93 2.36
N PHE A 146 9.39 -4.83 2.17
CA PHE A 146 8.57 -4.64 0.97
C PHE A 146 9.40 -4.59 -0.31
N ALA A 147 10.53 -3.85 -0.29
CA ALA A 147 11.44 -3.78 -1.44
C ALA A 147 11.97 -5.17 -1.82
N GLN A 148 12.38 -5.98 -0.84
CA GLN A 148 12.80 -7.36 -1.08
C GLN A 148 11.67 -8.19 -1.70
N GLN A 149 10.46 -8.15 -1.13
CA GLN A 149 9.33 -8.95 -1.59
C GLN A 149 8.87 -8.57 -3.00
N ILE A 150 8.80 -7.28 -3.31
CA ILE A 150 8.34 -6.82 -4.62
C ILE A 150 9.37 -7.13 -5.72
N LEU A 151 10.66 -7.04 -5.41
CA LEU A 151 11.74 -7.44 -6.33
C LEU A 151 11.71 -8.94 -6.58
N GLN A 152 11.55 -9.74 -5.53
CA GLN A 152 11.41 -11.19 -5.64
C GLN A 152 10.21 -11.56 -6.54
N CYS A 153 9.04 -10.97 -6.30
CA CYS A 153 7.86 -11.17 -7.12
C CYS A 153 8.09 -10.78 -8.59
N ALA A 154 8.80 -9.68 -8.86
CA ALA A 154 9.11 -9.24 -10.22
C ALA A 154 10.03 -10.25 -10.92
N ILE A 155 11.09 -10.69 -10.25
CA ILE A 155 12.04 -11.67 -10.77
C ILE A 155 11.33 -12.98 -11.09
N ASP A 156 10.56 -13.52 -10.13
CA ASP A 156 9.83 -14.77 -10.31
C ASP A 156 8.85 -14.71 -11.50
N GLY A 157 8.10 -13.61 -11.61
CA GLY A 157 7.17 -13.39 -12.72
C GLY A 157 7.88 -13.29 -14.08
N LEU A 158 9.00 -12.58 -14.16
CA LEU A 158 9.78 -12.45 -15.39
C LEU A 158 10.46 -13.76 -15.81
N LEU A 159 10.94 -14.55 -14.85
CA LEU A 159 11.51 -15.87 -15.11
C LEU A 159 10.43 -16.83 -15.66
N LEU A 160 9.21 -16.78 -15.12
CA LEU A 160 8.09 -17.56 -15.66
C LEU A 160 7.74 -17.15 -17.09
N ILE A 161 7.75 -15.86 -17.40
CA ILE A 161 7.51 -15.34 -18.77
C ILE A 161 8.58 -15.85 -19.74
N ALA A 162 9.86 -15.70 -19.37
CA ALA A 162 10.99 -16.15 -20.19
C ALA A 162 11.00 -17.68 -20.38
N GLY A 163 10.67 -18.43 -19.32
CA GLY A 163 10.53 -19.88 -19.38
C GLY A 163 9.40 -20.33 -20.31
N ALA A 164 8.24 -19.66 -20.26
CA ALA A 164 7.12 -19.93 -21.14
C ALA A 164 7.42 -19.60 -22.62
N ALA A 165 8.29 -18.61 -22.87
CA ALA A 165 8.78 -18.27 -24.21
C ALA A 165 9.88 -19.23 -24.72
N GLY A 166 10.41 -20.11 -23.86
CA GLY A 166 11.51 -21.02 -24.19
C GLY A 166 12.87 -20.35 -24.27
N GLU A 167 13.01 -19.14 -23.71
CA GLU A 167 14.27 -18.39 -23.69
C GLU A 167 15.23 -18.90 -22.61
N ILE A 168 14.68 -19.47 -21.54
CA ILE A 168 15.42 -20.06 -20.43
C ILE A 168 14.80 -21.38 -20.00
N GLU A 169 15.60 -22.25 -19.39
CA GLU A 169 15.13 -23.47 -18.73
C GLU A 169 14.97 -23.21 -17.23
N LEU A 170 13.76 -23.42 -16.71
CA LEU A 170 13.49 -23.30 -15.28
C LEU A 170 13.69 -24.65 -14.60
N THR A 171 14.44 -24.65 -13.49
CA THR A 171 14.65 -25.88 -12.70
C THR A 171 13.35 -26.31 -12.00
N ASP A 172 12.61 -25.38 -11.39
CA ASP A 172 11.29 -25.61 -10.82
C ASP A 172 10.38 -24.40 -11.08
N PRO A 173 9.33 -24.52 -11.94
CA PRO A 173 8.38 -23.45 -12.17
C PRO A 173 7.60 -22.98 -10.93
N LYS A 174 7.57 -23.75 -9.84
CA LYS A 174 6.95 -23.31 -8.58
C LYS A 174 7.85 -22.40 -7.76
N ASN A 175 9.16 -22.48 -7.97
CA ASN A 175 10.17 -21.64 -7.34
C ASN A 175 11.13 -21.14 -8.44
N PRO A 176 10.66 -20.27 -9.35
CA PRO A 176 11.36 -20.00 -10.62
C PRO A 176 12.74 -19.34 -10.43
N SER A 177 12.95 -18.62 -9.33
CA SER A 177 14.25 -18.04 -8.98
C SER A 177 15.21 -19.00 -8.29
N ASP A 178 14.75 -20.17 -7.82
CA ASP A 178 15.66 -21.15 -7.22
C ASP A 178 16.60 -21.70 -8.29
N HIS A 179 17.90 -21.62 -8.00
CA HIS A 179 18.96 -22.08 -8.90
C HIS A 179 18.96 -21.45 -10.31
N CYS A 180 18.32 -20.29 -10.51
CA CYS A 180 18.24 -19.63 -11.82
C CYS A 180 19.54 -18.94 -12.29
N GLY A 181 20.55 -18.84 -11.42
CA GLY A 181 21.83 -18.19 -11.73
C GLY A 181 21.79 -16.66 -11.83
N TYR A 182 20.63 -16.04 -11.59
CA TYR A 182 20.46 -14.59 -11.53
C TYR A 182 20.65 -14.06 -10.10
N VAL A 183 21.37 -12.95 -9.95
CA VAL A 183 21.57 -12.28 -8.66
C VAL A 183 21.30 -10.79 -8.82
N LEU A 184 20.47 -10.24 -7.93
CA LEU A 184 20.26 -8.81 -7.78
C LEU A 184 20.93 -8.33 -6.48
N LEU A 185 21.83 -7.36 -6.59
CA LEU A 185 22.47 -6.74 -5.44
C LEU A 185 21.86 -5.36 -5.20
N GLY A 186 21.07 -5.25 -4.12
CA GLY A 186 20.59 -3.96 -3.62
C GLY A 186 21.74 -3.19 -2.99
N MET A 187 22.05 -2.02 -3.55
CA MET A 187 23.08 -1.12 -3.05
C MET A 187 22.42 0.12 -2.45
N GLY A 188 22.88 0.58 -1.28
CA GLY A 188 22.34 1.74 -0.57
C GLY A 188 21.83 1.39 0.82
#